data_AF-A0A956GHG0-F1
#
_entry.id   AF-A0A956GHG0-F1
#
_cell.length_a   1.000
_cell.length_b   1.000
_cell.length_c   1.000
_cell.angle_alpha   90.00
_cell.angle_beta   90.00
_cell.angle_gamma   90.00
#
_symmetry.space_group_name_H-M   'P 1'
#
loop_
_entity.id
_entity.type
_entity.pdbx_description
1 polymer ?
#
loop_
_entity_poly.entity_id
_entity_poly.type
_entity_poly.pdbx_seq_one_letter_code
_entity_poly.pdbx_strand_id
1 'polypeptide(L)'
;MSKQLLIVAHAPSDNTRRLADAVERGARDEAIEGVTVRRVAPLEAGVDDVLWADAVILGTPANFGYMSGALKDFFDRVYYPCLERTERLPYALFIRGKTDATGALRAIE
;
A
#
# COMPACT_ATOMS: atom_id res chain seq x y z
N MET A 1 13.98 6.64 -17.70
CA MET A 1 12.61 6.08 -17.64
C MET A 1 11.99 6.54 -16.33
N SER A 2 10.71 6.92 -16.34
CA SER A 2 9.98 7.25 -15.09
C SER A 2 9.84 5.98 -14.25
N LYS A 3 10.09 6.08 -12.95
CA LYS A 3 9.86 5.02 -11.98
C LYS A 3 8.38 4.94 -11.59
N GLN A 4 7.89 3.75 -11.29
CA GLN A 4 6.47 3.49 -11.05
C GLN A 4 6.23 3.22 -9.57
N LEU A 5 5.44 4.06 -8.91
CA LEU A 5 5.09 3.91 -7.50
C LEU A 5 3.62 3.56 -7.36
N LEU A 6 3.33 2.38 -6.81
CA LEU A 6 1.97 1.96 -6.50
C LEU A 6 1.65 2.24 -5.03
N ILE A 7 0.50 2.83 -4.74
CA ILE A 7 -0.04 3.01 -3.39
C ILE A 7 -1.31 2.19 -3.28
N VAL A 8 -1.31 1.14 -2.46
CA VAL A 8 -2.47 0.31 -2.15
C VAL A 8 -2.95 0.64 -0.75
N ALA A 9 -4.04 1.41 -0.63
CA ALA A 9 -4.45 1.98 0.65
C ALA A 9 -5.94 1.75 0.96
N HIS A 10 -6.23 1.00 2.03
CA HIS A 10 -7.58 0.94 2.59
C HIS A 10 -7.83 2.15 3.48
N ALA A 11 -8.70 3.07 3.05
CA ALA A 11 -9.00 4.30 3.78
C ALA A 11 -10.52 4.52 3.99
N PRO A 12 -11.19 3.69 4.81
CA PRO A 12 -12.65 3.77 4.97
C PRO A 12 -13.11 4.95 5.85
N SER A 13 -12.25 5.43 6.75
CA SER A 13 -12.56 6.53 7.68
C SER A 13 -11.87 7.84 7.30
N ASP A 14 -12.40 8.99 7.73
CA ASP A 14 -11.80 10.31 7.48
C ASP A 14 -10.35 10.40 7.95
N ASN A 15 -10.04 9.84 9.12
CA ASN A 15 -8.68 9.86 9.65
C ASN A 15 -7.71 9.04 8.79
N THR A 16 -8.16 7.88 8.30
CA THR A 16 -7.33 7.05 7.42
C THR A 16 -7.19 7.69 6.04
N ARG A 17 -8.24 8.35 5.53
CA ARG A 17 -8.19 9.13 4.27
C ARG A 17 -7.16 10.24 4.37
N ARG A 18 -7.21 11.07 5.43
CA ARG A 18 -6.24 12.15 5.66
C ARG A 18 -4.79 11.67 5.64
N LEU A 19 -4.52 10.50 6.22
CA LEU A 19 -3.18 9.90 6.21
C LEU A 19 -2.79 9.42 4.80
N ALA A 20 -3.66 8.68 4.13
CA ALA A 20 -3.41 8.21 2.76
C ALA A 20 -3.23 9.38 1.78
N ASP A 21 -4.01 10.45 1.92
CA ASP A 21 -3.89 11.65 1.09
C ASP A 21 -2.58 12.40 1.38
N ALA A 22 -2.08 12.39 2.63
CA ALA A 22 -0.79 12.97 2.95
C ALA A 22 0.37 12.19 2.32
N VAL A 23 0.29 10.86 2.34
CA VAL A 23 1.26 9.98 1.67
C VAL A 23 1.23 10.21 0.16
N GLU A 24 0.05 10.26 -0.45
CA GLU A 24 -0.08 10.53 -1.88
C GLU A 24 0.45 11.92 -2.26
N ARG A 25 0.14 12.95 -1.47
CA ARG A 25 0.70 14.29 -1.70
C ARG A 25 2.23 14.28 -1.65
N GLY A 26 2.83 13.64 -0.66
CA GLY A 26 4.29 13.52 -0.55
C GLY A 26 4.90 12.72 -1.69
N ALA A 27 4.24 11.64 -2.13
CA ALA A 27 4.69 10.84 -3.28
C ALA A 27 4.62 11.61 -4.61
N ARG A 28 3.74 12.62 -4.70
CA ARG A 28 3.54 13.48 -5.87
C ARG A 28 4.16 14.87 -5.71
N ASP A 29 5.04 15.06 -4.73
CA ASP A 29 5.69 16.34 -4.48
C ASP A 29 6.48 16.79 -5.73
N GLU A 30 6.40 18.08 -6.08
CA GLU A 30 7.03 18.63 -7.28
C GLU A 30 8.56 18.49 -7.28
N ALA A 31 9.18 18.36 -6.09
CA ALA A 31 10.60 18.09 -5.96
C ALA A 31 10.99 16.64 -6.33
N ILE A 32 10.02 15.73 -6.47
CA ILE A 32 10.24 14.34 -6.87
C ILE A 32 10.06 14.23 -8.39
N GLU A 33 11.17 14.22 -9.11
CA GLU A 33 11.18 14.06 -10.55
C GLU A 33 11.22 12.58 -10.98
N GLY A 34 10.61 12.28 -12.13
CA GLY A 34 10.74 10.97 -12.76
C GLY A 34 10.04 9.83 -12.01
N VAL A 35 8.97 10.11 -11.24
CA VAL A 35 8.13 9.11 -10.60
C VAL A 35 6.67 9.27 -11.06
N THR A 36 6.07 8.18 -11.55
CA THR A 36 4.65 8.09 -11.85
C THR A 36 3.95 7.38 -10.69
N VAL A 37 3.01 8.06 -10.04
CA VAL A 37 2.27 7.52 -8.88
C VAL A 37 0.88 7.05 -9.27
N ARG A 38 0.52 5.84 -8.86
CA ARG A 38 -0.85 5.29 -8.91
C ARG A 38 -1.33 4.98 -7.50
N ARG A 39 -2.52 5.44 -7.14
CA ARG A 39 -3.20 5.04 -5.90
C ARG A 39 -4.44 4.23 -6.25
N VAL A 40 -4.60 3.07 -5.61
CA VAL A 40 -5.72 2.16 -5.85
C VAL A 40 -6.22 1.62 -4.50
N ALA A 41 -7.54 1.40 -4.40
CA ALA A 41 -8.09 0.70 -3.24
C ALA A 41 -7.71 -0.79 -3.30
N PRO A 42 -7.49 -1.48 -2.16
CA PRO A 42 -7.02 -2.87 -2.19
C PRO A 42 -7.94 -3.83 -2.94
N LEU A 43 -9.26 -3.66 -2.85
CA LEU A 43 -10.24 -4.49 -3.55
C LEU A 43 -10.26 -4.27 -5.07
N GLU A 44 -9.73 -3.15 -5.54
CA GLU A 44 -9.63 -2.81 -6.97
C GLU A 44 -8.24 -3.13 -7.53
N ALA A 45 -7.21 -3.12 -6.68
CA ALA A 45 -5.84 -3.43 -7.06
C ALA A 45 -5.67 -4.91 -7.41
N GLY A 46 -4.87 -5.20 -8.43
CA GLY A 46 -4.60 -6.56 -8.91
C GLY A 46 -3.14 -6.82 -9.27
N VAL A 47 -2.90 -7.97 -9.90
CA VAL A 47 -1.56 -8.45 -10.30
C VAL A 47 -0.87 -7.44 -11.22
N ASP A 48 -1.60 -6.89 -12.19
CA ASP A 48 -1.05 -5.94 -13.16
C ASP A 48 -0.58 -4.64 -12.51
N ASP A 49 -1.23 -4.19 -11.43
CA ASP A 49 -0.76 -3.02 -10.66
C ASP A 49 0.58 -3.30 -9.99
N VAL A 50 0.74 -4.49 -9.41
CA VAL A 50 1.97 -4.88 -8.71
C VAL A 50 3.11 -5.05 -9.70
N LEU A 51 2.87 -5.73 -10.83
CA LEU A 51 3.89 -5.94 -11.87
C LEU A 51 4.23 -4.64 -12.63
N TRP A 52 3.36 -3.64 -12.60
CA TRP A 52 3.64 -2.29 -13.10
C TRP A 52 4.55 -1.49 -12.16
N ALA A 53 4.69 -1.84 -10.88
CA ALA A 53 5.38 -1.02 -9.90
C ALA A 53 6.88 -1.34 -9.77
N ASP A 54 7.69 -0.29 -9.64
CA ASP A 54 9.08 -0.37 -9.15
C ASP A 54 9.14 -0.38 -7.60
N ALA A 55 8.09 0.11 -6.92
CA ALA A 55 7.95 0.09 -5.47
C ALA A 55 6.48 0.21 -5.05
N VAL A 56 6.14 -0.28 -3.85
CA VAL A 56 4.75 -0.28 -3.33
C VAL A 56 4.65 0.40 -1.97
N ILE A 57 3.66 1.27 -1.77
CA ILE A 57 3.28 1.75 -0.45
C ILE A 57 1.96 1.09 -0.05
N LEU A 58 1.98 0.43 1.10
CA LEU A 58 0.83 -0.25 1.67
C LEU A 58 0.21 0.62 2.77
N GLY A 59 -1.11 0.76 2.74
CA GLY A 59 -1.86 1.57 3.68
C GLY A 59 -3.03 0.79 4.29
N THR A 60 -3.08 0.71 5.61
CA THR A 60 -4.20 0.03 6.29
C THR A 60 -4.54 0.66 7.64
N PRO A 61 -5.82 0.66 8.07
CA PRO A 61 -6.11 0.77 9.49
C PRO A 61 -5.67 -0.50 10.23
N ALA A 62 -5.35 -0.38 11.52
CA ALA A 62 -5.23 -1.52 12.42
C ALA A 62 -6.64 -1.91 12.92
N ASN A 63 -7.20 -2.97 12.35
CA ASN A 63 -8.51 -3.49 12.72
C ASN A 63 -8.33 -4.67 13.65
N PHE A 64 -8.75 -4.52 14.91
CA PHE A 64 -8.59 -5.55 15.96
C PHE A 64 -7.14 -6.05 16.10
N GLY A 65 -6.17 -5.14 15.96
CA GLY A 65 -4.75 -5.48 16.06
C GLY A 65 -4.18 -6.17 14.82
N TYR A 66 -4.90 -6.24 13.71
CA TYR A 66 -4.45 -6.84 12.45
C TYR A 66 -4.56 -5.84 11.29
N MET A 67 -3.97 -6.19 10.13
CA MET A 67 -4.27 -5.45 8.89
C MET A 67 -5.76 -5.55 8.56
N SER A 68 -6.26 -4.61 7.77
CA SER A 68 -7.65 -4.68 7.34
C SER A 68 -7.90 -5.87 6.41
N GLY A 69 -9.11 -6.44 6.48
CA GLY A 69 -9.49 -7.56 5.61
C GLY A 69 -9.35 -7.25 4.12
N ALA A 70 -9.56 -6.00 3.70
CA ALA A 70 -9.35 -5.57 2.32
C ALA A 70 -7.89 -5.68 1.86
N LEU A 71 -6.93 -5.33 2.74
CA LEU A 71 -5.51 -5.49 2.41
C LEU A 71 -5.08 -6.95 2.41
N LYS A 72 -5.63 -7.75 3.33
CA LYS A 72 -5.40 -9.20 3.36
C LYS A 72 -5.93 -9.89 2.09
N ASP A 73 -7.13 -9.54 1.65
CA ASP A 73 -7.72 -10.03 0.38
C ASP A 73 -6.82 -9.68 -0.82
N PHE A 74 -6.34 -8.44 -0.89
CA PHE A 74 -5.39 -8.03 -1.92
C PHE A 74 -4.16 -8.93 -1.94
N PHE A 75 -3.51 -9.14 -0.79
CA PHE A 75 -2.36 -10.04 -0.69
C PHE A 75 -2.70 -11.46 -1.15
N ASP A 76 -3.82 -12.03 -0.72
CA ASP A 76 -4.21 -13.39 -1.12
C ASP A 76 -4.39 -13.53 -2.64
N ARG A 77 -4.93 -12.50 -3.30
CA ARG A 77 -5.10 -12.49 -4.76
C ARG A 77 -3.79 -12.31 -5.52
N VAL A 78 -2.87 -11.48 -5.03
CA VAL A 78 -1.64 -11.16 -5.76
C VAL A 78 -0.44 -12.05 -5.41
N TYR A 79 -0.46 -12.74 -4.27
CA TYR A 79 0.71 -13.43 -3.73
C TYR A 79 1.32 -14.42 -4.73
N TYR A 80 0.59 -15.47 -5.12
CA TYR A 80 1.14 -16.51 -6.00
C TYR A 80 1.51 -15.99 -7.41
N PRO A 81 0.68 -15.16 -8.07
CA PRO A 81 1.04 -14.62 -9.38
C PRO A 81 2.28 -13.70 -9.37
N CYS A 82 2.55 -13.03 -8.25
CA CYS A 82 3.65 -12.06 -8.13
C CYS A 82 4.91 -12.66 -7.49
N LEU A 83 4.82 -13.76 -6.74
CA LEU A 83 5.87 -14.26 -5.85
C LEU A 83 7.28 -14.29 -6.46
N GLU A 84 7.43 -14.92 -7.63
CA GLU A 84 8.72 -15.07 -8.33
C GLU A 84 9.07 -13.87 -9.23
N ARG A 85 8.15 -12.91 -9.37
CA ARG A 85 8.26 -11.78 -10.29
C ARG A 85 8.58 -10.47 -9.57
N THR A 86 8.27 -10.40 -8.29
CA THR A 86 8.41 -9.20 -7.45
C THR A 86 9.36 -9.44 -6.29
N GLU A 87 10.29 -10.38 -6.44
CA GLU A 87 11.33 -10.62 -5.45
C GLU A 87 12.08 -9.32 -5.16
N ARG A 88 12.18 -8.98 -3.86
CA ARG A 88 12.84 -7.76 -3.37
C ARG A 88 12.19 -6.46 -3.87
N LEU A 89 10.93 -6.48 -4.31
CA LEU A 89 10.17 -5.27 -4.61
C LEU A 89 10.16 -4.37 -3.35
N PRO A 90 10.77 -3.17 -3.39
CA PRO A 90 10.79 -2.29 -2.24
C PRO A 90 9.38 -1.89 -1.82
N TYR A 91 9.12 -1.87 -0.53
CA TYR A 91 7.85 -1.38 -0.01
C TYR A 91 8.01 -0.46 1.19
N ALA A 92 7.01 0.39 1.38
CA ALA A 92 6.80 1.14 2.60
C ALA A 92 5.40 0.84 3.14
N LEU A 93 5.21 1.02 4.45
CA LEU A 93 3.96 0.73 5.13
C LEU A 93 3.57 1.90 6.03
N PHE A 94 2.32 2.32 5.95
CA PHE A 94 1.72 3.18 6.97
C PHE A 94 0.49 2.49 7.57
N ILE A 95 0.40 2.54 8.90
CA ILE A 95 -0.73 1.98 9.63
C ILE A 95 -1.41 3.06 10.45
N ARG A 96 -2.72 3.21 10.26
CA ARG A 96 -3.54 4.03 11.17
C ARG A 96 -4.00 3.14 12.32
N GLY A 97 -3.33 3.23 13.45
CA GLY A 97 -3.79 2.69 14.73
C GLY A 97 -4.74 3.65 15.48
N LYS A 98 -5.65 3.10 16.30
CA LYS A 98 -6.34 3.90 17.35
C LYS A 98 -5.56 3.84 18.67
N THR A 99 -4.99 2.68 18.99
CA THR A 99 -4.23 2.42 20.21
C THR A 99 -2.91 1.74 19.84
N ASP A 100 -2.94 0.43 19.59
CA ASP A 100 -1.79 -0.38 19.21
C ASP A 100 -1.95 -0.90 17.77
N ALA A 101 -0.89 -0.76 16.99
CA ALA A 101 -0.77 -1.21 15.61
C ALA A 101 0.31 -2.30 15.43
N THR A 102 0.98 -2.71 16.50
CA THR A 102 2.11 -3.66 16.47
C THR A 102 1.73 -4.99 15.85
N GLY A 103 0.54 -5.51 16.18
CA GLY A 103 0.05 -6.75 15.57
C GLY A 103 -0.20 -6.64 14.06
N ALA A 104 -0.63 -5.46 13.59
CA ALA A 104 -0.83 -5.23 12.16
C ALA A 104 0.51 -5.11 11.42
N LEU A 105 1.51 -4.46 12.04
CA LEU A 105 2.86 -4.37 11.50
C LEU A 105 3.48 -5.76 11.34
N ARG A 106 3.50 -6.56 12.41
CA ARG A 106 4.05 -7.93 12.43
C ARG A 106 3.35 -8.91 11.49
N ALA A 107 2.14 -8.58 11.04
CA ALA A 107 1.40 -9.41 10.10
C ALA A 107 1.75 -9.11 8.64
N ILE A 108 2.36 -7.95 8.38
CA ILE A 108 2.74 -7.49 7.04
C ILE A 108 4.24 -7.71 6.79
N GLU A 109 5.07 -7.48 7.81
CA GLU A 109 6.51 -7.79 7.82
C GLU A 109 6.77 -9.31 7.88
#